data_AF-X1TEM0-F1
#
_entry.id   AF-X1TEM0-F1
#
_cell.length_a   1.000
_cell.length_b   1.000
_cell.length_c   1.000
_cell.angle_alpha   90.00
_cell.angle_beta   90.00
_cell.angle_gamma   90.00
#
_symmetry.space_group_name_H-M   'P 1'
#
loop_
_entity.id
_entity.type
_entity.pdbx_description
1 polymer ?
#
loop_
_entity_poly.entity_id
_entity_poly.type
_entity_poly.pdbx_seq_one_letter_code
_entity_poly.pdbx_strand_id
1 'polypeptide(L)'
;MAEIPIEIVCVGYHDITPIENAILFLNNLQKAFKYTLIRNKKSEDYEGETKYRYTTSEIYKLFDEIFIKDIQSYLIGVTKRLLDGHSLGNLFGATQLSKRKNLKKGITTLYEIKEIFGEIPIEIYLIFEFLSFSIRFLVGRGLIHDQTLRCVFDRKIEKNEILDGVKRGNFLRRML
;
A
#
# COMPACT_ATOMS: atom_id res chain seq x y z
N MET A 1 -0.84 25.85 6.48
CA MET A 1 -1.57 25.02 5.49
C MET A 1 -2.27 23.92 6.25
N ALA A 2 -3.49 23.53 5.84
CA ALA A 2 -4.18 22.40 6.47
C ALA A 2 -3.47 21.09 6.10
N GLU A 3 -3.22 20.23 7.09
CA GLU A 3 -2.60 18.91 6.88
C GLU A 3 -3.63 17.94 6.30
N ILE A 4 -3.22 17.12 5.35
CA ILE A 4 -4.10 16.11 4.75
C ILE A 4 -4.05 14.85 5.63
N PRO A 5 -5.16 14.42 6.25
CA PRO A 5 -5.16 13.26 7.14
C PRO A 5 -5.08 11.96 6.33
N ILE A 6 -4.13 11.08 6.70
CA ILE A 6 -3.97 9.75 6.12
C ILE A 6 -4.11 8.73 7.25
N GLU A 7 -5.14 7.91 7.18
CA GLU A 7 -5.43 6.85 8.13
C GLU A 7 -4.72 5.56 7.69
N ILE A 8 -3.99 4.93 8.60
CA ILE A 8 -3.29 3.66 8.37
C ILE A 8 -3.98 2.57 9.19
N VAL A 9 -4.24 1.39 8.61
CA VAL A 9 -4.81 0.24 9.32
C VAL A 9 -4.05 -1.05 9.04
N CYS A 10 -4.02 -1.94 10.03
CA CYS A 10 -3.52 -3.31 9.85
C CYS A 10 -4.64 -4.24 9.45
N VAL A 11 -4.34 -5.17 8.54
CA VAL A 11 -5.27 -6.19 8.06
C VAL A 11 -4.70 -7.58 8.27
N GLY A 12 -5.29 -8.32 9.22
CA GLY A 12 -4.98 -9.73 9.48
C GLY A 12 -3.70 -9.98 10.29
N TYR A 13 -3.22 -8.99 11.05
CA TYR A 13 -2.07 -9.11 11.95
C TYR A 13 -2.02 -7.94 12.96
N HIS A 14 -1.25 -8.13 14.04
CA HIS A 14 -1.19 -7.19 15.19
C HIS A 14 0.16 -6.50 15.41
N ASP A 15 1.23 -7.00 14.76
CA ASP A 15 2.58 -6.44 14.89
C ASP A 15 2.66 -5.10 14.15
N ILE A 16 2.62 -3.99 14.90
CA ILE A 16 2.51 -2.63 14.35
C ILE A 16 3.80 -1.83 14.41
N THR A 17 4.85 -2.33 15.06
CA THR A 17 6.06 -1.54 15.35
C THR A 17 6.68 -0.93 14.08
N PRO A 18 6.83 -1.68 12.96
CA PRO A 18 7.33 -1.09 11.72
C PRO A 18 6.49 0.07 11.18
N ILE A 19 5.16 -0.02 11.35
CA ILE A 19 4.22 1.01 10.88
C ILE A 19 4.31 2.25 11.75
N GLU A 20 4.33 2.08 13.08
CA GLU A 20 4.48 3.20 14.00
C GLU A 20 5.79 3.96 13.76
N ASN A 21 6.89 3.24 13.55
CA ASN A 21 8.18 3.84 13.22
C ASN A 21 8.13 4.64 11.91
N ALA A 22 7.55 4.07 10.85
CA ALA A 22 7.38 4.75 9.57
C ALA A 22 6.51 6.01 9.69
N ILE A 23 5.40 5.92 10.43
CA ILE A 23 4.48 7.05 10.69
C ILE A 23 5.20 8.17 11.47
N LEU A 24 5.91 7.81 12.55
CA LEU A 24 6.65 8.77 13.37
C LEU A 24 7.68 9.51 12.53
N PHE A 25 8.45 8.78 11.72
CA PHE A 25 9.44 9.37 10.82
C PHE A 25 8.80 10.35 9.83
N LEU A 26 7.75 9.93 9.12
CA LEU A 26 7.07 10.76 8.11
C LEU A 26 6.40 12.00 8.69
N ASN A 27 5.78 11.89 9.86
CA ASN A 27 5.15 13.02 10.53
C ASN A 27 6.17 14.05 11.04
N ASN A 28 7.40 13.64 11.31
CA ASN A 28 8.47 14.53 11.72
C ASN A 28 9.18 15.20 10.53
N LEU A 29 9.24 14.52 9.37
CA LEU A 29 10.00 14.98 8.20
C LEU A 29 9.23 16.02 7.36
N GLN A 30 7.90 15.92 7.29
CA GLN A 30 7.07 16.75 6.42
C GLN A 30 5.77 17.21 7.10
N LYS A 31 5.11 18.23 6.53
CA LYS A 31 3.87 18.84 7.07
C LYS A 31 2.69 18.83 6.10
N ALA A 32 2.81 18.16 4.95
CA ALA A 32 1.74 18.06 3.96
C ALA A 32 0.69 17.01 4.35
N PHE A 33 1.15 15.88 4.90
CA PHE A 33 0.34 14.74 5.30
C PHE A 33 0.45 14.49 6.80
N LYS A 34 -0.66 14.12 7.42
CA LYS A 34 -0.70 13.65 8.80
C LYS A 34 -1.09 12.18 8.84
N TYR A 35 -0.11 11.31 9.11
CA TYR A 35 -0.32 9.87 9.19
C TYR A 35 -0.77 9.47 10.60
N THR A 36 -1.83 8.67 10.70
CA THR A 36 -2.36 8.18 11.98
C THR A 36 -2.65 6.68 11.87
N LEU A 37 -2.08 5.89 12.77
CA LEU A 37 -2.45 4.47 12.90
C LEU A 37 -3.79 4.35 13.62
N ILE A 38 -4.76 3.71 12.97
CA ILE A 38 -6.06 3.40 13.51
C ILE A 38 -6.07 1.94 13.93
N ARG A 39 -6.27 1.69 15.23
CA ARG A 39 -6.47 0.33 15.76
C ARG A 39 -7.93 -0.06 15.57
N ASN A 40 -8.16 -1.19 14.93
CA ASN A 40 -9.50 -1.70 14.67
C ASN A 40 -9.49 -3.22 14.73
N LYS A 41 -10.15 -3.77 15.76
CA LYS A 41 -10.16 -5.22 16.00
C LYS A 41 -10.68 -6.02 14.80
N LYS A 42 -11.70 -5.51 14.09
CA LYS A 42 -12.27 -6.19 12.92
C LYS A 42 -11.28 -6.27 11.75
N SER A 43 -10.45 -5.26 11.55
CA SER A 43 -9.42 -5.33 10.50
C SER A 43 -8.20 -6.15 10.94
N GLU A 44 -7.77 -5.99 12.19
CA GLU A 44 -6.63 -6.74 12.75
C GLU A 44 -6.88 -8.26 12.78
N ASP A 45 -8.07 -8.67 13.20
CA ASP A 45 -8.50 -10.08 13.27
C ASP A 45 -9.04 -10.61 11.93
N TYR A 46 -8.95 -9.82 10.85
CA TYR A 46 -9.57 -10.19 9.57
C TYR A 46 -8.92 -11.43 8.96
N GLU A 47 -9.69 -12.50 8.77
CA GLU A 47 -9.17 -13.74 8.17
C GLU A 47 -9.36 -13.85 6.66
N GLY A 48 -10.25 -13.06 6.05
CA GLY A 48 -10.58 -13.17 4.63
C GLY A 48 -11.18 -14.54 4.25
N GLU A 49 -11.29 -14.80 2.96
CA GLU A 49 -11.81 -16.09 2.46
C GLU A 49 -10.75 -17.19 2.50
N THR A 50 -9.46 -16.82 2.42
CA THR A 50 -8.34 -17.77 2.46
C THR A 50 -7.31 -17.35 3.49
N LYS A 51 -6.65 -18.34 4.12
CA LYS A 51 -5.64 -18.08 5.15
C LYS A 51 -4.35 -17.44 4.63
N TYR A 52 -4.05 -17.57 3.34
CA TYR A 52 -2.75 -17.20 2.78
C TYR A 52 -2.77 -15.92 1.91
N ARG A 53 -3.91 -15.61 1.29
CA ARG A 53 -4.06 -14.43 0.42
C ARG A 53 -5.34 -13.66 0.72
N TYR A 54 -5.33 -12.39 0.36
CA TYR A 54 -6.53 -11.56 0.24
C TYR A 54 -6.71 -11.11 -1.19
N THR A 55 -7.94 -11.04 -1.64
CA THR A 55 -8.25 -10.30 -2.86
C THR A 55 -8.40 -8.81 -2.53
N THR A 56 -8.05 -7.93 -3.48
CA THR A 56 -8.25 -6.49 -3.27
C THR A 56 -9.73 -6.13 -3.04
N SER A 57 -10.66 -6.90 -3.63
CA SER A 57 -12.09 -6.69 -3.47
C SER A 57 -12.58 -7.02 -2.06
N GLU A 58 -12.10 -8.11 -1.46
CA GLU A 58 -12.32 -8.44 -0.04
C GLU A 58 -11.87 -7.30 0.88
N ILE A 59 -10.64 -6.82 0.68
CA ILE A 59 -10.08 -5.75 1.52
C ILE A 59 -10.88 -4.45 1.39
N TYR A 60 -11.29 -4.08 0.17
CA TYR A 60 -12.07 -2.85 0.00
C TYR A 60 -13.48 -2.93 0.57
N LYS A 61 -14.10 -4.12 0.57
CA LYS A 61 -15.35 -4.38 1.30
C LYS A 61 -15.14 -4.24 2.81
N LEU A 62 -14.10 -4.85 3.36
CA LEU A 62 -13.73 -4.67 4.77
C LEU A 62 -13.57 -3.18 5.12
N PHE A 63 -12.89 -2.40 4.29
CA PHE A 63 -12.72 -0.96 4.50
C PHE A 63 -14.04 -0.19 4.43
N ASP A 64 -14.96 -0.57 3.55
CA ASP A 64 -16.31 0.00 3.52
C ASP A 64 -17.10 -0.28 4.80
N GLU A 65 -16.85 -1.42 5.45
CA GLU A 65 -17.55 -1.81 6.68
C GLU A 65 -16.99 -1.13 7.94
N ILE A 66 -15.68 -0.88 7.99
CA ILE A 66 -15.03 -0.29 9.18
C ILE A 66 -14.94 1.24 9.11
N PHE A 67 -15.00 1.85 7.92
CA PHE A 67 -15.00 3.30 7.73
C PHE A 67 -16.28 3.77 7.04
N ILE A 68 -17.26 4.18 7.85
CA ILE A 68 -18.57 4.71 7.41
C ILE A 68 -18.61 6.25 7.49
N LYS A 69 -17.47 6.93 7.58
CA LYS A 69 -17.46 8.40 7.74
C LYS A 69 -17.72 9.11 6.40
N ASP A 70 -18.63 10.08 6.42
CA ASP A 70 -18.96 10.98 5.29
C ASP A 70 -17.87 12.01 4.96
N ILE A 71 -16.83 12.10 5.80
CA ILE A 71 -15.69 13.00 5.60
C ILE A 71 -14.71 12.35 4.61
N GLN A 72 -14.05 13.19 3.80
CA GLN A 72 -13.02 12.76 2.86
C GLN A 72 -11.83 12.11 3.61
N SER A 73 -11.90 10.79 3.77
CA SER A 73 -10.84 9.97 4.37
C SER A 73 -9.92 9.39 3.29
N TYR A 74 -8.63 9.39 3.60
CA TYR A 74 -7.59 8.71 2.84
C TYR A 74 -7.10 7.55 3.67
N LEU A 75 -7.36 6.33 3.23
CA LEU A 75 -7.09 5.12 4.00
C LEU A 75 -6.04 4.27 3.31
N ILE A 76 -5.02 3.83 4.05
CA ILE A 76 -4.04 2.86 3.59
C ILE A 76 -4.07 1.66 4.55
N GLY A 77 -4.42 0.50 4.02
CA GLY A 77 -4.18 -0.75 4.72
C GLY A 77 -2.77 -1.25 4.50
N VAL A 78 -2.28 -1.99 5.49
CA VAL A 78 -1.09 -2.83 5.38
C VAL A 78 -1.51 -4.24 5.74
N THR A 79 -0.95 -5.25 5.05
CA THR A 79 -1.13 -6.67 5.39
C THR A 79 0.18 -7.44 5.31
N LYS A 80 0.29 -8.58 5.99
CA LYS A 80 1.40 -9.54 5.80
C LYS A 80 1.06 -10.67 4.82
N ARG A 81 -0.16 -10.71 4.27
CA ARG A 81 -0.62 -11.75 3.34
C ARG A 81 -0.44 -11.35 1.89
N LEU A 82 -0.37 -12.34 1.01
CA LEU A 82 -0.33 -12.10 -0.44
C LEU A 82 -1.58 -11.33 -0.88
N LEU A 83 -1.41 -10.32 -1.73
CA LEU A 83 -2.51 -9.58 -2.35
C LEU A 83 -2.73 -10.04 -3.79
N ASP A 84 -3.96 -10.45 -4.07
CA ASP A 84 -4.40 -10.91 -5.39
C ASP A 84 -5.35 -9.90 -6.03
N GLY A 85 -5.19 -9.66 -7.33
CA GLY A 85 -5.98 -8.72 -8.12
C GLY A 85 -6.68 -9.43 -9.29
N HIS A 86 -7.85 -8.93 -9.68
CA HIS A 86 -8.71 -9.58 -10.70
C HIS A 86 -8.05 -9.82 -12.07
N SER A 87 -7.02 -9.05 -12.44
CA SER A 87 -6.32 -9.19 -13.73
C SER A 87 -4.82 -9.42 -13.59
N LEU A 88 -4.23 -9.12 -12.44
CA LEU A 88 -2.80 -9.20 -12.14
C LEU A 88 -2.64 -9.32 -10.62
N GLY A 89 -1.74 -10.17 -10.12
CA GLY A 89 -1.35 -10.17 -8.71
C GLY A 89 -0.70 -8.83 -8.38
N ASN A 90 -1.35 -8.00 -7.55
CA ASN A 90 -0.78 -6.71 -7.16
C ASN A 90 0.36 -6.94 -6.16
N LEU A 91 1.59 -7.04 -6.67
CA LEU A 91 2.75 -7.48 -5.89
C LEU A 91 3.02 -6.67 -4.62
N PHE A 92 2.76 -5.37 -4.67
CA PHE A 92 3.14 -4.46 -3.59
C PHE A 92 1.95 -3.72 -2.99
N GLY A 93 0.89 -3.51 -3.79
CA GLY A 93 -0.33 -2.89 -3.31
C GLY A 93 -1.28 -2.44 -4.41
N ALA A 94 -2.46 -1.97 -4.00
CA ALA A 94 -3.53 -1.55 -4.90
C ALA A 94 -4.24 -0.31 -4.38
N THR A 95 -4.76 0.52 -5.30
CA THR A 95 -5.61 1.67 -4.98
C THR A 95 -7.02 1.53 -5.54
N GLN A 96 -8.00 2.03 -4.79
CA GLN A 96 -9.36 2.27 -5.26
C GLN A 96 -9.70 3.74 -5.10
N LEU A 97 -9.80 4.43 -6.24
CA LEU A 97 -10.26 5.81 -6.33
C LEU A 97 -11.74 5.77 -6.74
N SER A 98 -12.64 5.65 -5.77
CA SER A 98 -14.07 5.71 -6.06
C SER A 98 -14.47 7.14 -6.40
N LYS A 99 -15.18 7.33 -7.52
CA LYS A 99 -15.82 8.63 -7.84
C LYS A 99 -17.11 8.86 -7.05
N ARG A 100 -17.71 7.80 -6.50
CA ARG A 100 -19.04 7.82 -5.86
C ARG A 100 -18.97 7.93 -4.34
N LYS A 101 -17.81 7.67 -3.73
CA LYS A 101 -17.58 7.78 -2.29
C LYS A 101 -16.41 8.74 -2.07
N ASN A 102 -16.50 9.63 -1.10
CA ASN A 102 -15.41 10.54 -0.71
C ASN A 102 -14.19 9.81 -0.08
N LEU A 103 -14.16 8.48 -0.12
CA LEU A 103 -13.16 7.63 0.48
C LEU A 103 -12.19 7.10 -0.60
N LYS A 104 -10.91 7.45 -0.47
CA LYS A 104 -9.83 6.92 -1.31
C LYS A 104 -9.04 5.90 -0.51
N LYS A 105 -8.88 4.70 -1.09
CA LYS A 105 -8.34 3.54 -0.37
C LYS A 105 -7.09 3.01 -1.07
N GLY A 106 -6.11 2.64 -0.27
CA GLY A 106 -4.91 1.90 -0.66
C GLY A 106 -4.76 0.67 0.21
N ILE A 107 -4.11 -0.37 -0.29
CA ILE A 107 -3.67 -1.53 0.48
C ILE A 107 -2.28 -1.89 -0.02
N THR A 108 -1.34 -2.12 0.89
CA THR A 108 -0.01 -2.68 0.59
C THR A 108 0.24 -3.96 1.36
N THR A 109 1.13 -4.80 0.85
CA THR A 109 1.55 -6.02 1.51
C THR A 109 3.03 -5.97 1.91
N LEU A 110 3.33 -6.61 3.05
CA LEU A 110 4.67 -6.96 3.52
C LEU A 110 5.08 -8.38 3.08
N TYR A 111 4.19 -9.10 2.41
CA TYR A 111 4.43 -10.47 1.94
C TYR A 111 5.62 -10.50 0.97
N GLU A 112 6.61 -11.34 1.28
CA GLU A 112 7.86 -11.51 0.51
C GLU A 112 8.73 -10.25 0.31
N ILE A 113 8.46 -9.14 1.01
CA ILE A 113 9.20 -7.89 0.82
C ILE A 113 10.66 -8.04 1.21
N LYS A 114 10.97 -8.80 2.27
CA LYS A 114 12.35 -9.07 2.69
C LYS A 114 13.10 -9.92 1.66
N GLU A 115 12.41 -10.85 1.02
CA GLU A 115 12.94 -11.73 -0.02
C GLU A 115 13.20 -10.96 -1.33
N ILE A 116 12.35 -9.97 -1.64
CA ILE A 116 12.48 -9.13 -2.83
C ILE A 116 13.56 -8.06 -2.65
N PHE A 117 13.54 -7.34 -1.53
CA PHE A 117 14.40 -6.16 -1.31
C PHE A 117 15.63 -6.44 -0.43
N GLY A 118 15.79 -7.67 0.07
CA GLY A 118 16.96 -8.09 0.83
C GLY A 118 17.04 -7.41 2.20
N GLU A 119 18.14 -6.68 2.42
CA GLU A 119 18.48 -6.07 3.72
C GLU A 119 17.79 -4.72 3.98
N ILE A 120 16.97 -4.22 3.06
CA ILE A 120 16.27 -2.95 3.25
C ILE A 120 15.31 -3.08 4.44
N PRO A 121 15.42 -2.21 5.47
CA PRO A 121 14.48 -2.19 6.59
C PRO A 121 13.05 -2.00 6.09
N ILE A 122 12.12 -2.75 6.67
CA ILE A 122 10.72 -2.77 6.25
C ILE A 122 10.06 -1.39 6.42
N GLU A 123 10.56 -0.58 7.36
CA GLU A 123 10.15 0.80 7.60
C GLU A 123 10.41 1.67 6.37
N ILE A 124 11.53 1.48 5.65
CA ILE A 124 11.85 2.26 4.44
C ILE A 124 10.84 1.93 3.33
N TYR A 125 10.49 0.65 3.18
CA TYR A 125 9.44 0.22 2.25
C TYR A 125 8.09 0.86 2.60
N LEU A 126 7.70 0.83 3.89
CA LEU A 126 6.46 1.44 4.36
C LEU A 126 6.44 2.95 4.16
N ILE A 127 7.55 3.64 4.42
CA ILE A 127 7.71 5.09 4.17
C ILE A 127 7.44 5.40 2.69
N PHE A 128 8.04 4.63 1.78
CA PHE A 128 7.83 4.76 0.35
C PHE A 128 6.37 4.55 -0.03
N GLU A 129 5.75 3.46 0.41
CA GLU A 129 4.35 3.17 0.07
C GLU A 129 3.39 4.22 0.63
N PHE A 130 3.57 4.66 1.87
CA PHE A 130 2.74 5.68 2.51
C PHE A 130 2.80 7.01 1.76
N LEU A 131 3.98 7.47 1.34
CA LEU A 131 4.09 8.67 0.50
C LEU A 131 3.48 8.46 -0.88
N SER A 132 3.79 7.33 -1.51
CA SER A 132 3.32 6.98 -2.84
C SER A 132 1.78 6.93 -2.90
N PHE A 133 1.12 6.29 -1.95
CA PHE A 133 -0.35 6.29 -1.87
C PHE A 133 -0.91 7.67 -1.61
N SER A 134 -0.37 8.43 -0.64
CA SER A 134 -0.85 9.77 -0.33
C SER A 134 -0.83 10.69 -1.55
N ILE A 135 0.27 10.67 -2.32
CA ILE A 135 0.38 11.44 -3.56
C ILE A 135 -0.61 10.93 -4.61
N ARG A 136 -0.71 9.60 -4.81
CA ARG A 136 -1.66 8.97 -5.73
C ARG A 136 -3.11 9.35 -5.41
N PHE A 137 -3.45 9.49 -4.14
CA PHE A 137 -4.78 9.93 -3.75
C PHE A 137 -5.08 11.37 -4.16
N LEU A 138 -4.10 12.27 -4.10
CA LEU A 138 -4.30 13.68 -4.48
C LEU A 138 -4.33 13.87 -6.00
N VAL A 139 -3.34 13.33 -6.69
CA VAL A 139 -3.16 13.53 -8.14
C VAL A 139 -4.22 12.77 -8.93
N GLY A 140 -4.70 11.63 -8.41
CA GLY A 140 -5.68 10.79 -9.09
C GLY A 140 -5.03 9.90 -10.16
N ARG A 141 -5.70 9.73 -11.31
CA ARG A 141 -5.23 8.86 -12.40
C ARG A 141 -4.00 9.47 -13.08
N GLY A 142 -3.05 8.65 -13.51
CA GLY A 142 -1.87 9.09 -14.29
C GLY A 142 -0.50 8.85 -13.66
N LEU A 143 -0.42 8.18 -12.49
CA LEU A 143 0.86 7.70 -11.94
C LEU A 143 1.10 6.21 -12.21
N ILE A 144 0.03 5.43 -12.33
CA ILE A 144 0.08 4.00 -12.65
C ILE A 144 -0.45 3.85 -14.07
N HIS A 145 0.39 3.33 -14.94
CA HIS A 145 0.07 3.04 -16.33
C HIS A 145 0.11 1.51 -16.49
N ASP A 146 -0.65 0.99 -17.43
CA ASP A 146 -0.47 -0.37 -17.91
C ASP A 146 0.56 -0.31 -19.07
N GLN A 147 1.54 -1.21 -19.09
CA GLN A 147 2.44 -1.47 -20.23
C GLN A 147 3.53 -0.42 -20.54
N THR A 148 4.21 0.11 -19.53
CA THR A 148 5.47 0.85 -19.77
C THR A 148 6.62 0.22 -19.01
N LEU A 149 7.39 -0.66 -19.70
CA LEU A 149 8.60 -1.36 -19.22
C LEU A 149 9.68 -0.47 -18.53
N ARG A 150 9.48 0.86 -18.52
CA ARG A 150 10.39 1.89 -18.00
C ARG A 150 9.84 2.66 -16.79
N CYS A 151 8.62 2.39 -16.32
CA CYS A 151 8.04 3.07 -15.16
C CYS A 151 8.13 2.20 -13.90
N VAL A 152 8.64 2.76 -12.79
CA VAL A 152 8.67 2.08 -11.47
C VAL A 152 7.27 1.91 -10.86
N PHE A 153 6.30 2.68 -11.36
CA PHE A 153 4.88 2.60 -11.00
C PHE A 153 4.05 1.81 -12.03
N ASP A 154 4.70 1.12 -12.99
CA ASP A 154 4.04 0.24 -13.95
C ASP A 154 3.45 -0.98 -13.24
N ARG A 155 2.25 -1.41 -13.63
CA ARG A 155 1.72 -2.72 -13.21
C ARG A 155 2.47 -3.80 -13.96
N LYS A 156 3.62 -4.22 -13.42
CA LYS A 156 4.41 -5.29 -14.04
C LYS A 156 3.62 -6.59 -14.04
N ILE A 157 3.69 -7.27 -15.18
CA ILE A 157 2.71 -8.25 -15.64
C ILE A 157 2.95 -9.63 -14.98
N GLU A 158 4.18 -9.94 -14.57
CA GLU A 158 4.49 -11.20 -13.89
C GLU A 158 5.50 -11.06 -12.73
N LYS A 159 5.24 -11.79 -11.63
CA LYS A 159 6.09 -11.84 -10.43
C LYS A 159 7.52 -12.29 -10.72
N ASN A 160 7.69 -13.19 -11.68
CA ASN A 160 9.00 -13.67 -12.12
C ASN A 160 9.81 -12.56 -12.81
N GLU A 161 9.18 -11.66 -13.55
CA GLU A 161 9.87 -10.56 -14.24
C GLU A 161 10.40 -9.50 -13.26
N ILE A 162 9.67 -9.23 -12.17
CA ILE A 162 10.14 -8.35 -11.09
C ILE A 162 11.30 -9.00 -10.35
N LEU A 163 11.14 -10.26 -9.93
CA LEU A 163 12.20 -10.99 -9.24
C LEU A 163 13.46 -11.08 -10.10
N ASP A 164 13.33 -11.35 -11.39
CA ASP A 164 14.45 -11.38 -12.33
C ASP A 164 15.08 -9.99 -12.52
N GLY A 165 14.26 -8.94 -12.61
CA GLY A 165 14.76 -7.57 -12.74
C GLY A 165 15.56 -7.09 -11.52
N VAL A 166 15.10 -7.44 -10.31
CA VAL A 166 15.77 -7.12 -9.05
C VAL A 166 17.02 -7.99 -8.86
N LYS A 167 16.92 -9.31 -9.06
CA LYS A 167 18.05 -10.25 -8.94
C LYS A 167 19.18 -9.96 -9.92
N ARG A 168 18.88 -9.44 -11.12
CA ARG A 168 19.89 -9.10 -12.13
C ARG A 168 20.53 -7.72 -11.93
N GLY A 169 20.16 -6.95 -10.89
CA GLY A 169 20.72 -5.61 -10.63
C GLY A 169 20.44 -4.57 -11.71
N ASN A 170 19.58 -4.87 -12.68
CA ASN A 170 19.30 -4.00 -13.84
C ASN A 170 18.42 -2.80 -13.48
N PHE A 171 17.94 -2.71 -12.23
CA PHE A 171 17.12 -1.61 -11.75
C PHE A 171 17.92 -0.31 -11.55
N LEU A 172 19.22 -0.40 -11.22
CA LEU A 172 20.06 0.77 -10.91
C LEU A 172 20.97 1.22 -12.07
N ARG A 173 21.28 0.35 -13.04
CA ARG A 173 22.26 0.66 -14.11
C ARG A 173 21.73 1.44 -15.32
N ARG A 174 20.43 1.74 -15.39
CA ARG A 174 19.82 2.40 -16.56
C ARG A 174 19.12 3.74 -16.24
N MET A 175 19.33 4.28 -15.04
CA MET A 175 18.86 5.62 -14.63
C MET A 175 20.00 6.64 -14.44
N LEU A 176 21.24 6.29 -14.82
CA LEU A 176 22.35 7.21 -14.98
C LEU A 176 22.72 7.29 -16.46
#